data_AF-A0A0B5F2E5-F1
#
_entry.id   AF-A0A0B5F2E5-F1
#
_cell.length_a   1.000
_cell.length_b   1.000
_cell.length_c   1.000
_cell.angle_alpha   90.00
_cell.angle_beta   90.00
_cell.angle_gamma   90.00
#
_symmetry.space_group_name_H-M   'P 1'
#
loop_
_entity.id
_entity.type
_entity.pdbx_description
1 polymer ?
#
loop_
_entity_poly.entity_id
_entity_poly.type
_entity_poly.pdbx_seq_one_letter_code
_entity_poly.pdbx_strand_id
1 'polypeptide(L)'
;MDRSTQLAARPTALPGGHPAPPGGPHREHPRPAPDFTRDGDPAAESLHLAAARVLRRNRTGSSTVPSRGLYPHQWSWDSAFIAVGLRHLAPGRAQAELETLLAAQWGDGRVPHIVFNPAVPLDAYFPSPDFWRSSTAGRAAGAPAAVETSGIVQPPVHALAAWLVHCADPGLSRARGFLHRLRPRLAAWHDYLLTRRDAGGHGLASVLHPWEQGMDNSPCWDGPLSRVEPAAPRTFRRADLDHGAVPDRPTDLDYGRYVRLAADYRDGHYADSARDFAAFAVEDPAFNALLIASEHALARIARELGDPRAALRSERRAAALTRALLARLWSPGAGMFLCRDLFTGALVPERSVAGLVPLILPGLPAHAVDALVATLRGEHFALGSATRLVPSYDLGGHAFEPQRYWRGPAWFNTAWLLERGLRLQAAPAAPGTARCADSPTPSGSRCAHSRPRPASPSTWTRGPARDSVPADSAGRPRWHWTCCTTPRAEAAGAPGTTPATGATGRNRSDEQSRTAATPGARRDLRRAGRERRHGRGPRRPARRAVRPRRAASEPLAADPGRGGARGPEPARRRAPRALRARPARRPPGAARTHPLP
;
A
#
# COMPACT_ATOMS: atom_id res chain seq x y z
N MET A 1 12.25 -5.31 0.16
CA MET A 1 11.35 -4.72 -0.87
C MET A 1 11.40 -5.61 -2.10
N ASP A 2 10.90 -6.83 -1.93
CA ASP A 2 10.53 -7.74 -3.00
C ASP A 2 9.23 -8.35 -2.52
N ARG A 3 8.17 -8.27 -3.33
CA ARG A 3 6.82 -8.73 -2.95
C ARG A 3 6.66 -10.25 -3.10
N SER A 4 7.74 -10.94 -3.49
CA SER A 4 7.92 -12.40 -3.44
C SER A 4 8.51 -12.88 -2.11
N THR A 5 9.20 -12.02 -1.35
CA THR A 5 9.87 -12.39 -0.08
C THR A 5 8.86 -12.43 1.07
N GLN A 6 8.16 -13.55 1.22
CA GLN A 6 7.41 -13.88 2.42
C GLN A 6 8.37 -14.26 3.57
N LEU A 7 8.03 -13.86 4.81
CA LEU A 7 8.70 -14.35 6.01
C LEU A 7 7.73 -15.22 6.81
N ALA A 8 7.91 -16.54 6.74
CA ALA A 8 7.05 -17.52 7.37
C ALA A 8 7.04 -17.33 8.90
N ALA A 9 5.87 -17.04 9.46
CA ALA A 9 5.67 -16.93 10.89
C ALA A 9 5.64 -18.34 11.50
N ARG A 10 6.77 -18.77 12.09
CA ARG A 10 6.84 -19.98 12.92
C ARG A 10 6.78 -19.58 14.39
N PRO A 11 5.81 -20.08 15.19
CA PRO A 11 5.89 -19.99 16.63
C PRO A 11 7.19 -20.66 17.12
N THR A 12 7.94 -19.99 17.98
CA THR A 12 9.00 -20.64 18.75
C THR A 12 8.36 -21.63 19.72
N ALA A 13 8.66 -22.93 19.57
CA ALA A 13 8.10 -23.96 20.42
C ALA A 13 8.41 -23.67 21.90
N LEU A 14 7.37 -23.68 22.74
CA LEU A 14 7.53 -23.68 24.19
C LEU A 14 8.19 -25.01 24.62
N PRO A 15 9.06 -25.02 25.64
CA PRO A 15 9.74 -26.24 26.09
C PRO A 15 8.80 -27.16 26.89
N GLY A 16 7.91 -27.86 26.17
CA GLY A 16 7.11 -28.96 26.71
C GLY A 16 8.01 -30.19 26.92
N GLY A 17 8.21 -30.59 28.17
CA GLY A 17 9.08 -31.73 28.50
C GLY A 17 8.36 -33.08 28.38
N HIS A 18 8.96 -34.01 27.64
CA HIS A 18 8.70 -35.45 27.75
C HIS A 18 10.04 -36.19 27.99
N PRO A 19 10.04 -37.28 28.78
CA PRO A 19 11.26 -37.99 29.15
C PRO A 19 11.75 -38.94 28.04
N ALA A 20 13.06 -39.15 27.97
CA ALA A 20 13.68 -40.15 27.10
C ALA A 20 13.89 -41.49 27.85
N PRO A 21 13.76 -42.65 27.17
CA PRO A 21 14.09 -43.96 27.73
C PRO A 21 15.62 -44.23 27.74
N PRO A 22 16.12 -45.15 28.59
CA PRO A 22 17.56 -45.36 28.79
C PRO A 22 18.14 -46.59 28.05
N GLY A 23 19.45 -46.54 27.76
CA GLY A 23 20.33 -47.72 27.71
C GLY A 23 20.94 -48.10 26.34
N GLY A 24 22.25 -48.36 26.33
CA GLY A 24 22.98 -48.95 25.18
C GLY A 24 24.35 -48.31 24.88
N PRO A 25 25.49 -48.91 25.28
CA PRO A 25 26.82 -48.37 25.02
C PRO A 25 27.54 -49.06 23.85
N HIS A 26 28.12 -48.29 22.94
CA HIS A 26 29.17 -48.75 22.01
C HIS A 26 30.35 -47.78 22.01
N ARG A 27 31.57 -48.34 21.92
CA ARG A 27 32.83 -47.59 21.77
C ARG A 27 33.26 -47.60 20.31
N GLU A 28 33.67 -46.45 19.79
CA GLU A 28 34.56 -46.36 18.62
C GLU A 28 35.73 -45.41 18.92
N HIS A 29 36.86 -45.63 18.24
CA HIS A 29 38.10 -44.89 18.49
C HIS A 29 38.17 -43.57 17.69
N PRO A 30 38.73 -42.49 18.26
CA PRO A 30 38.85 -41.22 17.55
C PRO A 30 39.89 -41.30 16.42
N ARG A 31 39.48 -40.97 15.20
CA ARG A 31 40.39 -40.55 14.13
C ARG A 31 40.71 -39.05 14.30
N PRO A 32 41.93 -38.58 13.99
CA PRO A 32 42.26 -37.16 14.08
C PRO A 32 41.42 -36.36 13.06
N ALA A 33 40.94 -35.19 13.48
CA ALA A 33 40.24 -34.27 12.59
C ALA A 33 41.22 -33.64 11.59
N PRO A 34 40.83 -33.44 10.32
CA PRO A 34 41.64 -32.67 9.37
C PRO A 34 41.70 -31.20 9.80
N ASP A 35 42.87 -30.58 9.66
CA ASP A 35 43.09 -29.17 9.98
C ASP A 35 42.39 -28.29 8.94
N PHE A 36 41.23 -27.73 9.31
CA PHE A 36 40.54 -26.71 8.51
C PHE A 36 41.28 -25.38 8.63
N THR A 37 42.34 -25.25 7.85
CA THR A 37 43.01 -23.98 7.58
C THR A 37 41.97 -22.93 7.17
N ARG A 38 42.08 -21.77 7.82
CA ARG A 38 40.98 -20.80 7.91
C ARG A 38 40.89 -19.92 6.66
N ASP A 39 40.46 -20.50 5.55
CA ASP A 39 40.11 -19.73 4.36
C ASP A 39 39.04 -18.69 4.70
N GLY A 40 39.28 -17.46 4.25
CA GLY A 40 38.44 -16.31 4.58
C GLY A 40 37.19 -16.27 3.72
N ASP A 41 36.05 -16.70 4.28
CA ASP A 41 34.71 -16.51 3.70
C ASP A 41 34.57 -15.07 3.13
N PRO A 42 34.31 -14.90 1.80
CA PRO A 42 34.49 -13.63 1.11
C PRO A 42 33.45 -12.57 1.50
N ALA A 43 33.73 -11.89 2.62
CA ALA A 43 33.16 -10.63 3.07
C ALA A 43 31.63 -10.50 2.88
N ALA A 44 30.87 -11.16 3.77
CA ALA A 44 29.41 -11.09 3.83
C ALA A 44 28.87 -9.67 3.54
N GLU A 45 28.20 -9.51 2.40
CA GLU A 45 27.77 -8.21 1.88
C GLU A 45 26.86 -7.50 2.88
N SER A 46 27.15 -6.22 3.17
CA SER A 46 26.30 -5.46 4.08
C SER A 46 24.87 -5.37 3.52
N LEU A 47 23.88 -5.57 4.39
CA LEU A 47 22.46 -5.60 4.03
C LEU A 47 22.01 -4.37 3.21
N HIS A 48 22.67 -3.22 3.44
CA HIS A 48 22.47 -2.00 2.68
C HIS A 48 22.92 -2.10 1.21
N LEU A 49 24.09 -2.68 0.94
CA LEU A 49 24.59 -2.91 -0.43
C LEU A 49 23.75 -3.95 -1.17
N ALA A 50 23.35 -5.03 -0.49
CA ALA A 50 22.43 -6.03 -1.03
C ALA A 50 21.06 -5.41 -1.40
N ALA A 51 20.48 -4.59 -0.52
CA ALA A 51 19.24 -3.87 -0.80
C ALA A 51 19.38 -2.86 -1.96
N ALA A 52 20.49 -2.12 -2.03
CA ALA A 52 20.79 -1.22 -3.14
C ALA A 52 20.97 -1.97 -4.47
N ARG A 53 21.57 -3.17 -4.44
CA ARG A 53 21.68 -4.06 -5.61
C ARG A 53 20.32 -4.54 -6.11
N VAL A 54 19.39 -4.92 -5.21
CA VAL A 54 18.02 -5.31 -5.57
C VAL A 54 17.26 -4.14 -6.21
N LEU A 55 17.27 -2.95 -5.58
CA LEU A 55 16.62 -1.76 -6.14
C LEU A 55 17.20 -1.38 -7.52
N ARG A 56 18.52 -1.51 -7.71
CA ARG A 56 19.18 -1.28 -9.00
C ARG A 56 18.82 -2.35 -10.04
N ARG A 57 18.75 -3.63 -9.66
CA ARG A 57 18.38 -4.75 -10.55
C ARG A 57 16.93 -4.65 -11.02
N ASN A 58 16.02 -4.22 -10.14
CA ASN A 58 14.59 -4.13 -10.43
C ASN A 58 14.18 -2.85 -11.19
N ARG A 59 15.12 -1.94 -11.50
CA ARG A 59 14.80 -0.75 -12.29
C ARG A 59 14.43 -1.13 -13.73
N THR A 60 13.32 -0.56 -14.22
CA THR A 60 12.84 -0.65 -15.60
C THR A 60 12.68 0.75 -16.17
N GLY A 61 13.75 1.28 -16.78
CA GLY A 61 13.75 2.60 -17.41
C GLY A 61 13.46 3.74 -16.42
N SER A 62 12.20 4.17 -16.40
CA SER A 62 11.67 5.31 -15.63
C SER A 62 10.99 4.92 -14.30
N SER A 63 10.84 3.63 -13.99
CA SER A 63 10.23 3.09 -12.75
C SER A 63 11.03 1.92 -12.18
N THR A 64 10.59 1.36 -11.05
CA THR A 64 11.19 0.17 -10.42
C THR A 64 10.11 -0.86 -10.11
N VAL A 65 10.32 -2.11 -10.53
CA VAL A 65 9.33 -3.20 -10.38
C VAL A 65 9.45 -3.90 -9.03
N PRO A 66 8.36 -4.45 -8.44
CA PRO A 66 8.46 -5.20 -7.19
C PRO A 66 9.25 -6.50 -7.34
N SER A 67 9.11 -7.23 -8.45
CA SER A 67 9.84 -8.48 -8.72
C SER A 67 9.87 -8.76 -10.24
N ARG A 68 11.06 -8.92 -10.83
CA ARG A 68 11.21 -9.00 -12.30
C ARG A 68 10.51 -10.17 -12.99
N GLY A 69 10.12 -11.21 -12.25
CA GLY A 69 9.24 -12.29 -12.73
C GLY A 69 7.80 -11.98 -12.36
N LEU A 70 7.42 -12.29 -11.11
CA LEU A 70 6.03 -12.27 -10.62
C LEU A 70 5.31 -10.90 -10.73
N TYR A 71 6.03 -9.78 -10.75
CA TYR A 71 5.47 -8.43 -10.77
C TYR A 71 6.30 -7.51 -11.71
N PRO A 72 6.15 -7.61 -13.05
CA PRO A 72 7.07 -7.01 -14.04
C PRO A 72 6.74 -5.55 -14.47
N HIS A 73 5.72 -4.94 -13.88
CA HIS A 73 5.26 -3.57 -14.12
C HIS A 73 5.53 -2.63 -12.92
N GLN A 74 4.95 -1.41 -12.93
CA GLN A 74 5.02 -0.47 -11.80
C GLN A 74 3.75 -0.56 -10.95
N TRP A 75 3.86 -0.85 -9.64
CA TRP A 75 2.73 -0.84 -8.70
C TRP A 75 2.72 0.41 -7.82
N SER A 76 1.52 0.88 -7.47
CA SER A 76 1.28 2.19 -6.88
C SER A 76 1.83 2.36 -5.46
N TRP A 77 1.47 1.48 -4.53
CA TRP A 77 2.01 1.54 -3.16
C TRP A 77 3.47 1.06 -3.11
N ASP A 78 3.86 0.16 -4.03
CA ASP A 78 5.20 -0.40 -4.12
C ASP A 78 6.20 0.68 -4.54
N SER A 79 5.91 1.47 -5.60
CA SER A 79 6.73 2.64 -5.98
C SER A 79 6.87 3.67 -4.85
N ALA A 80 5.88 3.80 -3.96
CA ALA A 80 5.97 4.68 -2.81
C ALA A 80 6.91 4.14 -1.72
N PHE A 81 6.84 2.85 -1.37
CA PHE A 81 7.81 2.22 -0.46
C PHE A 81 9.22 2.17 -1.07
N ILE A 82 9.33 1.87 -2.37
CA ILE A 82 10.56 1.91 -3.15
C ILE A 82 11.16 3.33 -3.12
N ALA A 83 10.37 4.39 -3.29
CA ALA A 83 10.86 5.77 -3.16
C ALA A 83 11.37 6.08 -1.73
N VAL A 84 10.68 5.58 -0.70
CA VAL A 84 11.13 5.65 0.71
C VAL A 84 12.43 4.86 0.95
N GLY A 85 12.73 3.83 0.16
CA GLY A 85 14.05 3.18 0.12
C GLY A 85 15.09 3.99 -0.65
N LEU A 86 14.78 4.35 -1.91
CA LEU A 86 15.66 5.06 -2.84
C LEU A 86 16.14 6.41 -2.32
N ARG A 87 15.38 7.10 -1.44
CA ARG A 87 15.81 8.37 -0.85
C ARG A 87 17.15 8.28 -0.08
N HIS A 88 17.51 7.08 0.38
CA HIS A 88 18.78 6.84 1.09
C HIS A 88 19.95 6.55 0.13
N LEU A 89 19.71 6.46 -1.18
CA LEU A 89 20.69 6.05 -2.20
C LEU A 89 20.81 7.07 -3.33
N ALA A 90 19.68 7.60 -3.79
CA ALA A 90 19.56 8.56 -4.89
C ALA A 90 18.23 9.35 -4.77
N PRO A 91 18.17 10.43 -3.98
CA PRO A 91 16.97 11.24 -3.79
C PRO A 91 16.29 11.68 -5.09
N GLY A 92 17.06 12.08 -6.12
CA GLY A 92 16.52 12.44 -7.44
C GLY A 92 15.83 11.28 -8.18
N ARG A 93 16.23 10.03 -7.92
CA ARG A 93 15.57 8.82 -8.47
C ARG A 93 14.35 8.44 -7.66
N ALA A 94 14.35 8.66 -6.34
CA ALA A 94 13.16 8.53 -5.50
C ALA A 94 12.06 9.54 -5.87
N GLN A 95 12.43 10.78 -6.18
CA GLN A 95 11.51 11.78 -6.74
C GLN A 95 10.92 11.29 -8.07
N ALA A 96 11.79 10.85 -8.99
CA ALA A 96 11.40 10.38 -10.32
C ALA A 96 10.57 9.07 -10.32
N GLU A 97 10.53 8.32 -9.20
CA GLU A 97 9.66 7.14 -9.02
C GLU A 97 8.21 7.55 -8.74
N LEU A 98 8.02 8.60 -7.93
CA LEU A 98 6.71 9.17 -7.62
C LEU A 98 6.20 10.04 -8.78
N GLU A 99 7.09 10.75 -9.48
CA GLU A 99 6.75 11.56 -10.65
C GLU A 99 6.20 10.72 -11.82
N THR A 100 6.68 9.49 -12.01
CA THR A 100 6.21 8.60 -13.10
C THR A 100 4.92 7.88 -12.77
N LEU A 101 4.75 7.39 -11.53
CA LEU A 101 3.47 6.86 -11.06
C LEU A 101 2.35 7.91 -11.21
N LEU A 102 2.59 9.14 -10.74
CA LEU A 102 1.63 10.23 -10.84
C LEU A 102 1.52 10.81 -12.26
N ALA A 103 2.30 10.36 -13.24
CA ALA A 103 2.07 10.66 -14.66
C ALA A 103 1.00 9.78 -15.30
N ALA A 104 0.66 8.64 -14.68
CA ALA A 104 -0.43 7.75 -15.06
C ALA A 104 -1.73 7.97 -14.25
N GLN A 105 -1.79 9.06 -13.47
CA GLN A 105 -3.01 9.48 -12.78
C GLN A 105 -4.11 9.84 -13.79
N TRP A 106 -5.35 9.41 -13.55
CA TRP A 106 -6.49 9.69 -14.44
C TRP A 106 -7.05 11.10 -14.19
N GLY A 107 -7.84 11.61 -15.14
CA GLY A 107 -8.44 12.95 -15.09
C GLY A 107 -9.43 13.17 -13.93
N ASP A 108 -10.00 12.10 -13.37
CA ASP A 108 -10.83 12.16 -12.15
C ASP A 108 -10.04 12.24 -10.84
N GLY A 109 -8.70 12.13 -10.92
CA GLY A 109 -7.77 12.14 -9.79
C GLY A 109 -7.31 10.75 -9.33
N ARG A 110 -7.88 9.63 -9.79
CA ARG A 110 -7.47 8.31 -9.30
C ARG A 110 -6.02 7.97 -9.67
N VAL A 111 -5.28 7.39 -8.74
CA VAL A 111 -3.94 6.84 -9.00
C VAL A 111 -4.10 5.31 -9.16
N PRO A 112 -3.92 4.76 -10.38
CA PRO A 112 -4.17 3.35 -10.64
C PRO A 112 -3.16 2.46 -9.92
N HIS A 113 -3.56 1.23 -9.59
CA HIS A 113 -2.73 0.29 -8.83
C HIS A 113 -1.56 -0.29 -9.64
N ILE A 114 -1.72 -0.42 -10.96
CA ILE A 114 -0.68 -0.79 -11.93
C ILE A 114 -0.56 0.29 -13.02
N VAL A 115 0.68 0.64 -13.35
CA VAL A 115 1.04 1.31 -14.61
C VAL A 115 1.82 0.29 -15.45
N PHE A 116 1.28 -0.07 -16.62
CA PHE A 116 1.83 -1.15 -17.44
C PHE A 116 3.07 -0.69 -18.21
N ASN A 117 4.08 -1.57 -18.26
CA ASN A 117 5.30 -1.34 -19.04
C ASN A 117 5.13 -1.98 -20.43
N PRO A 118 5.08 -1.21 -21.54
CA PRO A 118 4.83 -1.74 -22.88
C PRO A 118 5.98 -2.59 -23.44
N ALA A 119 7.13 -2.63 -22.77
CA ALA A 119 8.24 -3.53 -23.10
C ALA A 119 8.14 -4.92 -22.43
N VAL A 120 7.01 -5.23 -21.78
CA VAL A 120 6.73 -6.53 -21.15
C VAL A 120 5.64 -7.26 -21.96
N PRO A 121 5.80 -8.56 -22.28
CA PRO A 121 4.76 -9.35 -22.96
C PRO A 121 3.42 -9.34 -22.21
N LEU A 122 2.31 -9.39 -22.94
CA LEU A 122 0.95 -9.34 -22.38
C LEU A 122 0.62 -10.53 -21.47
N ASP A 123 1.21 -11.69 -21.75
CA ASP A 123 1.02 -12.95 -21.02
C ASP A 123 1.90 -13.07 -19.76
N ALA A 124 2.93 -12.23 -19.62
CA ALA A 124 3.84 -12.25 -18.47
C ALA A 124 3.21 -11.74 -17.15
N TYR A 125 2.00 -11.19 -17.18
CA TYR A 125 1.22 -10.86 -15.99
C TYR A 125 -0.28 -10.80 -16.29
N PHE A 126 -1.09 -11.40 -15.42
CA PHE A 126 -2.55 -11.36 -15.52
C PHE A 126 -3.19 -10.85 -14.19
N PRO A 127 -4.16 -9.91 -14.24
CA PRO A 127 -4.82 -9.39 -15.44
C PRO A 127 -4.01 -8.32 -16.20
N SER A 128 -3.93 -8.53 -17.51
CA SER A 128 -3.09 -7.85 -18.50
C SER A 128 -3.71 -6.54 -19.05
N PRO A 129 -2.96 -5.70 -19.79
CA PRO A 129 -3.48 -4.47 -20.40
C PRO A 129 -4.76 -4.67 -21.24
N ASP A 130 -4.85 -5.74 -22.01
CA ASP A 130 -6.00 -6.09 -22.86
C ASP A 130 -7.21 -6.65 -22.07
N PHE A 131 -6.99 -7.08 -20.82
CA PHE A 131 -8.08 -7.30 -19.87
C PHE A 131 -8.62 -5.96 -19.34
N TRP A 132 -7.76 -5.02 -18.93
CA TRP A 132 -8.20 -3.74 -18.31
C TRP A 132 -8.72 -2.71 -19.33
N ARG A 133 -8.13 -2.64 -20.54
CA ARG A 133 -8.56 -1.77 -21.65
C ARG A 133 -8.68 -0.30 -21.25
N SER A 134 -7.77 0.20 -20.42
CA SER A 134 -7.96 1.48 -19.70
C SER A 134 -8.10 2.68 -20.64
N SER A 135 -7.28 2.77 -21.70
CA SER A 135 -7.31 3.89 -22.67
C SER A 135 -8.61 4.00 -23.50
N THR A 136 -9.45 2.96 -23.45
CA THR A 136 -10.74 2.86 -24.15
C THR A 136 -11.91 2.80 -23.17
N ALA A 137 -12.01 1.74 -22.35
CA ALA A 137 -13.10 1.56 -21.39
C ALA A 137 -13.08 2.59 -20.25
N GLY A 138 -11.90 3.05 -19.83
CA GLY A 138 -11.71 4.10 -18.82
C GLY A 138 -11.62 5.52 -19.36
N ARG A 139 -11.75 5.71 -20.68
CA ARG A 139 -11.66 7.04 -21.32
C ARG A 139 -12.66 8.04 -20.76
N ALA A 140 -13.88 7.60 -20.44
CA ALA A 140 -14.92 8.44 -19.86
C ALA A 140 -14.58 8.92 -18.42
N ALA A 141 -13.87 8.09 -17.65
CA ALA A 141 -13.32 8.43 -16.34
C ALA A 141 -11.95 9.16 -16.41
N GLY A 142 -11.48 9.49 -17.62
CA GLY A 142 -10.26 10.26 -17.83
C GLY A 142 -8.96 9.43 -17.80
N ALA A 143 -9.01 8.13 -18.10
CA ALA A 143 -7.81 7.30 -18.21
C ALA A 143 -6.78 7.85 -19.24
N PRO A 144 -5.46 7.78 -18.97
CA PRO A 144 -4.43 8.22 -19.90
C PRO A 144 -4.51 7.51 -21.27
N ALA A 145 -4.56 8.29 -22.35
CA ALA A 145 -4.69 7.74 -23.71
C ALA A 145 -3.40 7.11 -24.28
N ALA A 146 -2.25 7.30 -23.63
CA ALA A 146 -0.93 6.89 -24.13
C ALA A 146 -0.17 5.92 -23.19
N VAL A 147 -0.79 5.50 -22.08
CA VAL A 147 -0.22 4.59 -21.09
C VAL A 147 -1.35 3.72 -20.57
N GLU A 148 -1.25 2.40 -20.76
CA GLU A 148 -2.21 1.48 -20.16
C GLU A 148 -1.99 1.35 -18.65
N THR A 149 -3.09 1.31 -17.90
CA THR A 149 -3.11 1.15 -16.45
C THR A 149 -4.16 0.12 -16.05
N SER A 150 -4.16 -0.29 -14.79
CA SER A 150 -5.40 -0.86 -14.21
C SER A 150 -6.46 0.24 -14.01
N GLY A 151 -7.73 -0.12 -13.85
CA GLY A 151 -8.77 0.84 -13.44
C GLY A 151 -9.00 0.98 -11.93
N ILE A 152 -8.57 -0.01 -11.14
CA ILE A 152 -8.62 0.00 -9.67
C ILE A 152 -7.41 0.72 -9.04
N VAL A 153 -7.49 1.09 -7.77
CA VAL A 153 -6.48 1.90 -7.04
C VAL A 153 -5.65 1.09 -6.03
N GLN A 154 -4.79 1.72 -5.21
CA GLN A 154 -4.03 1.07 -4.12
C GLN A 154 -3.88 2.04 -2.93
N PRO A 155 -3.40 1.61 -1.73
CA PRO A 155 -3.43 2.45 -0.53
C PRO A 155 -2.69 3.79 -0.69
N PRO A 156 -3.26 4.92 -0.24
CA PRO A 156 -2.79 6.26 -0.53
C PRO A 156 -1.57 6.70 0.32
N VAL A 157 -0.48 5.93 0.32
CA VAL A 157 0.77 6.24 1.05
C VAL A 157 1.65 7.30 0.34
N HIS A 158 1.22 7.79 -0.83
CA HIS A 158 2.03 8.58 -1.77
C HIS A 158 2.47 9.95 -1.23
N ALA A 159 1.63 10.67 -0.49
CA ALA A 159 2.00 11.97 0.05
C ALA A 159 2.97 11.84 1.23
N LEU A 160 2.81 10.81 2.07
CA LEU A 160 3.80 10.43 3.08
C LEU A 160 5.16 10.10 2.44
N ALA A 161 5.17 9.31 1.37
CA ALA A 161 6.39 9.02 0.62
C ALA A 161 7.02 10.29 0.00
N ALA A 162 6.23 11.17 -0.62
CA ALA A 162 6.71 12.43 -1.19
C ALA A 162 7.34 13.36 -0.14
N TRP A 163 6.72 13.49 1.04
CA TRP A 163 7.31 14.23 2.17
C TRP A 163 8.63 13.59 2.65
N LEU A 164 8.65 12.27 2.82
CA LEU A 164 9.83 11.54 3.28
C LEU A 164 10.99 11.56 2.28
N VAL A 165 10.70 11.67 0.97
CA VAL A 165 11.69 11.87 -0.10
C VAL A 165 12.21 13.31 -0.10
N HIS A 166 11.33 14.31 0.08
CA HIS A 166 11.73 15.71 0.23
C HIS A 166 12.68 15.91 1.43
N CYS A 167 12.36 15.34 2.61
CA CYS A 167 13.22 15.47 3.79
C CYS A 167 14.61 14.84 3.66
N ALA A 168 14.83 13.93 2.70
CA ALA A 168 16.15 13.35 2.45
C ALA A 168 17.08 14.29 1.66
N ASP A 169 16.51 15.14 0.79
CA ASP A 169 17.24 16.20 0.09
C ASP A 169 16.30 17.38 -0.26
N PRO A 170 16.09 18.31 0.69
CA PRO A 170 15.25 19.48 0.46
C PRO A 170 15.82 20.42 -0.61
N GLY A 171 17.15 20.46 -0.76
CA GLY A 171 17.84 21.30 -1.75
C GLY A 171 17.50 20.87 -3.17
N LEU A 172 17.76 19.59 -3.49
CA LEU A 172 17.39 19.00 -4.78
C LEU A 172 15.88 19.02 -5.00
N SER A 173 15.07 18.79 -3.96
CA SER A 173 13.60 18.87 -4.06
C SER A 173 13.11 20.27 -4.44
N ARG A 174 13.75 21.34 -3.93
CA ARG A 174 13.42 22.73 -4.27
C ARG A 174 13.94 23.08 -5.65
N ALA A 175 15.21 22.78 -5.96
CA ALA A 175 15.84 23.02 -7.26
C ALA A 175 15.11 22.30 -8.41
N ARG A 176 14.61 21.08 -8.19
CA ARG A 176 13.76 20.37 -9.16
C ARG A 176 12.31 20.84 -9.18
N GLY A 177 11.82 21.61 -8.20
CA GLY A 177 10.40 21.96 -8.06
C GLY A 177 9.48 20.75 -7.78
N PHE A 178 10.02 19.70 -7.14
CA PHE A 178 9.38 18.39 -6.97
C PHE A 178 8.02 18.49 -6.25
N LEU A 179 7.99 19.04 -5.02
CA LEU A 179 6.75 19.17 -4.26
C LEU A 179 5.72 20.08 -4.96
N HIS A 180 6.16 21.09 -5.70
CA HIS A 180 5.27 21.98 -6.45
C HIS A 180 4.52 21.25 -7.57
N ARG A 181 5.17 20.29 -8.26
CA ARG A 181 4.49 19.39 -9.22
C ARG A 181 3.58 18.39 -8.53
N LEU A 182 4.01 17.80 -7.41
CA LEU A 182 3.28 16.70 -6.77
C LEU A 182 2.07 17.16 -5.96
N ARG A 183 2.12 18.29 -5.23
CA ARG A 183 1.02 18.73 -4.36
C ARG A 183 -0.36 18.76 -5.04
N PRO A 184 -0.57 19.32 -6.25
CA PRO A 184 -1.90 19.31 -6.88
C PRO A 184 -2.36 17.90 -7.26
N ARG A 185 -1.45 17.02 -7.69
CA ARG A 185 -1.76 15.62 -8.05
C ARG A 185 -2.12 14.78 -6.82
N LEU A 186 -1.37 14.92 -5.73
CA LEU A 186 -1.67 14.31 -4.44
C LEU A 186 -3.00 14.81 -3.85
N ALA A 187 -3.30 16.11 -3.99
CA ALA A 187 -4.58 16.66 -3.57
C ALA A 187 -5.75 16.06 -4.38
N ALA A 188 -5.66 16.03 -5.71
CA ALA A 188 -6.68 15.42 -6.58
C ALA A 188 -6.90 13.93 -6.28
N TRP A 189 -5.82 13.20 -5.92
CA TRP A 189 -5.88 11.81 -5.50
C TRP A 189 -6.67 11.62 -4.19
N HIS A 190 -6.43 12.46 -3.20
CA HIS A 190 -7.22 12.44 -1.97
C HIS A 190 -8.66 12.93 -2.21
N ASP A 191 -8.87 13.92 -3.08
CA ASP A 191 -10.19 14.42 -3.46
C ASP A 191 -11.03 13.31 -4.10
N TYR A 192 -10.45 12.51 -5.02
CA TYR A 192 -11.08 11.30 -5.56
C TYR A 192 -11.50 10.35 -4.43
N LEU A 193 -10.59 9.98 -3.53
CA LEU A 193 -10.92 9.03 -2.45
C LEU A 193 -12.01 9.54 -1.50
N LEU A 194 -12.04 10.85 -1.24
CA LEU A 194 -12.99 11.49 -0.32
C LEU A 194 -14.33 11.89 -0.96
N THR A 195 -14.53 11.63 -2.26
CA THR A 195 -15.77 12.00 -2.98
C THR A 195 -16.32 10.90 -3.87
N ARG A 196 -15.45 10.14 -4.55
CA ARG A 196 -15.79 9.02 -5.44
C ARG A 196 -15.83 7.68 -4.71
N ARG A 197 -15.19 7.58 -3.54
CA ARG A 197 -14.99 6.32 -2.81
C ARG A 197 -15.53 6.33 -1.38
N ASP A 198 -16.24 7.38 -0.95
CA ASP A 198 -17.01 7.38 0.30
C ASP A 198 -18.37 6.66 0.11
N ALA A 199 -18.31 5.35 -0.20
CA ALA A 199 -19.49 4.54 -0.49
C ALA A 199 -20.44 4.43 0.71
N GLY A 200 -19.90 4.50 1.92
CA GLY A 200 -20.68 4.56 3.16
C GLY A 200 -21.37 5.91 3.39
N GLY A 201 -20.96 6.99 2.71
CA GLY A 201 -21.46 8.35 2.97
C GLY A 201 -21.09 8.89 4.36
N HIS A 202 -19.95 8.45 4.90
CA HIS A 202 -19.52 8.70 6.28
C HIS A 202 -18.06 9.18 6.40
N GLY A 203 -17.44 9.57 5.29
CA GLY A 203 -16.11 10.15 5.23
C GLY A 203 -14.96 9.15 5.29
N LEU A 204 -15.16 7.87 4.97
CA LEU A 204 -14.09 6.87 4.86
C LEU A 204 -14.03 6.30 3.44
N ALA A 205 -12.82 6.17 2.90
CA ALA A 205 -12.59 5.59 1.59
C ALA A 205 -12.85 4.07 1.62
N SER A 206 -13.63 3.61 0.64
CA SER A 206 -14.10 2.24 0.50
C SER A 206 -13.33 1.49 -0.60
N VAL A 207 -12.93 0.27 -0.28
CA VAL A 207 -12.25 -0.71 -1.16
C VAL A 207 -13.33 -1.53 -1.87
N LEU A 208 -13.30 -1.57 -3.21
CA LEU A 208 -14.27 -2.27 -4.07
C LEU A 208 -13.69 -3.53 -4.71
N HIS A 209 -12.37 -3.68 -4.64
CA HIS A 209 -11.67 -4.88 -5.06
C HIS A 209 -10.55 -5.19 -4.06
N PRO A 210 -10.38 -6.43 -3.57
CA PRO A 210 -9.39 -6.76 -2.52
C PRO A 210 -7.94 -6.35 -2.86
N TRP A 211 -7.53 -6.48 -4.13
CA TRP A 211 -6.25 -5.92 -4.65
C TRP A 211 -6.01 -4.43 -4.36
N GLU A 212 -7.06 -3.61 -4.17
CA GLU A 212 -6.91 -2.19 -3.86
C GLU A 212 -6.44 -1.91 -2.44
N GLN A 213 -6.58 -2.87 -1.53
CA GLN A 213 -6.02 -2.76 -0.19
C GLN A 213 -4.55 -3.26 -0.17
N GLY A 214 -4.19 -4.15 -1.10
CA GLY A 214 -2.84 -4.69 -1.27
C GLY A 214 -2.55 -5.97 -0.47
N MET A 215 -3.45 -6.35 0.45
CA MET A 215 -3.45 -7.62 1.18
C MET A 215 -4.44 -8.62 0.55
N ASP A 216 -4.17 -8.99 -0.71
CA ASP A 216 -5.13 -9.54 -1.68
C ASP A 216 -6.02 -10.71 -1.18
N ASN A 217 -5.47 -11.64 -0.38
CA ASN A 217 -6.22 -12.79 0.18
C ASN A 217 -6.34 -12.75 1.72
N SER A 218 -6.34 -11.56 2.32
CA SER A 218 -6.60 -11.40 3.76
C SER A 218 -7.96 -11.99 4.14
N PRO A 219 -8.10 -12.71 5.27
CA PRO A 219 -9.38 -13.28 5.71
C PRO A 219 -10.51 -12.24 5.88
N CYS A 220 -10.16 -10.96 6.09
CA CYS A 220 -11.10 -9.84 6.10
C CYS A 220 -11.97 -9.71 4.83
N TRP A 221 -11.58 -10.34 3.72
CA TRP A 221 -12.34 -10.34 2.48
C TRP A 221 -13.25 -11.57 2.32
N ASP A 222 -13.11 -12.64 3.10
CA ASP A 222 -13.79 -13.91 2.85
C ASP A 222 -15.31 -13.81 2.97
N GLY A 223 -15.79 -13.23 4.08
CA GLY A 223 -17.20 -12.92 4.27
C GLY A 223 -17.76 -12.00 3.17
N PRO A 224 -17.14 -10.84 2.89
CA PRO A 224 -17.56 -9.96 1.80
C PRO A 224 -17.54 -10.60 0.39
N LEU A 225 -16.51 -11.39 0.06
CA LEU A 225 -16.35 -12.07 -1.23
C LEU A 225 -17.27 -13.28 -1.39
N SER A 226 -17.76 -13.89 -0.31
CA SER A 226 -18.66 -15.05 -0.38
C SER A 226 -19.86 -14.85 -1.30
N ARG A 227 -20.35 -13.59 -1.38
CA ARG A 227 -21.50 -13.12 -2.19
C ARG A 227 -21.17 -12.84 -3.65
N VAL A 228 -19.89 -12.88 -4.04
CA VAL A 228 -19.44 -12.66 -5.42
C VAL A 228 -19.43 -13.99 -6.15
N GLU A 229 -20.24 -14.09 -7.20
CA GLU A 229 -20.21 -15.23 -8.13
C GLU A 229 -18.90 -15.19 -8.97
N PRO A 230 -18.06 -16.23 -8.93
CA PRO A 230 -16.78 -16.23 -9.62
C PRO A 230 -16.94 -16.20 -11.15
N ALA A 231 -15.98 -15.57 -11.84
CA ALA A 231 -15.81 -15.77 -13.27
C ALA A 231 -15.52 -17.26 -13.55
N ALA A 232 -16.12 -17.80 -14.61
CA ALA A 232 -15.98 -19.22 -14.95
C ALA A 232 -14.51 -19.58 -15.22
N PRO A 233 -13.95 -20.69 -14.67
CA PRO A 233 -12.51 -20.98 -14.72
C PRO A 233 -11.86 -21.08 -16.11
N ARG A 234 -12.65 -21.10 -17.19
CA ARG A 234 -12.15 -21.12 -18.58
C ARG A 234 -12.06 -19.72 -19.23
N THR A 235 -12.45 -18.64 -18.55
CA THR A 235 -12.42 -17.27 -19.10
C THR A 235 -11.15 -16.49 -18.75
N PHE A 236 -10.18 -17.10 -18.05
CA PHE A 236 -8.90 -16.50 -17.70
C PHE A 236 -7.80 -17.57 -17.56
N ARG A 237 -6.54 -17.16 -17.71
CA ARG A 237 -5.36 -17.96 -17.30
C ARG A 237 -4.59 -17.18 -16.23
N ARG A 238 -4.17 -17.87 -15.17
CA ARG A 238 -3.32 -17.29 -14.12
C ARG A 238 -1.85 -17.35 -14.52
N ALA A 239 -1.22 -16.19 -14.69
CA ALA A 239 0.23 -16.07 -14.86
C ALA A 239 1.00 -16.10 -13.52
N ASP A 240 0.34 -15.88 -12.38
CA ASP A 240 1.01 -15.84 -11.07
C ASP A 240 1.46 -17.21 -10.56
N LEU A 241 0.88 -18.30 -11.12
CA LEU A 241 1.26 -19.68 -10.86
C LEU A 241 2.52 -20.10 -11.63
N ASP A 242 2.84 -19.45 -12.75
CA ASP A 242 4.06 -19.72 -13.53
C ASP A 242 5.34 -19.24 -12.79
N HIS A 243 5.18 -18.47 -11.70
CA HIS A 243 6.26 -17.81 -10.95
C HIS A 243 6.19 -17.96 -9.42
N GLY A 244 5.22 -18.69 -8.86
CA GLY A 244 5.05 -18.89 -7.42
C GLY A 244 4.44 -20.24 -7.09
N ALA A 245 4.82 -20.83 -5.95
CA ALA A 245 4.31 -22.14 -5.54
C ALA A 245 2.81 -22.06 -5.20
N VAL A 246 2.01 -22.98 -5.74
CA VAL A 246 0.54 -22.98 -5.61
C VAL A 246 0.02 -22.85 -4.17
N PRO A 247 0.60 -23.50 -3.13
CA PRO A 247 0.15 -23.34 -1.75
C PRO A 247 0.34 -21.92 -1.18
N ASP A 248 1.29 -21.15 -1.71
CA ASP A 248 1.68 -19.83 -1.20
C ASP A 248 0.85 -18.69 -1.84
N ARG A 249 -0.21 -19.02 -2.61
CA ARG A 249 -1.00 -18.13 -3.46
C ARG A 249 -2.51 -18.19 -3.16
N PRO A 250 -3.31 -17.20 -3.61
CA PRO A 250 -4.78 -17.30 -3.57
C PRO A 250 -5.28 -18.48 -4.41
N THR A 251 -6.46 -19.01 -4.10
CA THR A 251 -7.08 -20.13 -4.82
C THR A 251 -7.68 -19.67 -6.16
N ASP A 252 -8.06 -20.62 -7.02
CA ASP A 252 -8.74 -20.30 -8.29
C ASP A 252 -10.17 -19.80 -8.08
N LEU A 253 -10.82 -20.17 -6.96
CA LEU A 253 -12.10 -19.59 -6.54
C LEU A 253 -11.94 -18.11 -6.16
N ASP A 254 -10.88 -17.77 -5.41
CA ASP A 254 -10.55 -16.38 -5.08
C ASP A 254 -10.27 -15.58 -6.36
N TYR A 255 -9.42 -16.13 -7.25
CA TYR A 255 -9.11 -15.51 -8.53
C TYR A 255 -10.33 -15.32 -9.44
N GLY A 256 -11.25 -16.30 -9.48
CA GLY A 256 -12.51 -16.16 -10.21
C GLY A 256 -13.34 -14.97 -9.72
N ARG A 257 -13.41 -14.75 -8.40
CA ARG A 257 -14.09 -13.59 -7.80
C ARG A 257 -13.38 -12.27 -8.08
N TYR A 258 -12.04 -12.26 -8.02
CA TYR A 258 -11.25 -11.08 -8.39
C TYR A 258 -11.47 -10.68 -9.86
N VAL A 259 -11.32 -11.65 -10.77
CA VAL A 259 -11.55 -11.46 -12.22
C VAL A 259 -12.97 -10.97 -12.48
N ARG A 260 -13.96 -11.47 -11.74
CA ARG A 260 -15.35 -10.99 -11.85
C ARG A 260 -15.48 -9.51 -11.45
N LEU A 261 -15.03 -9.12 -10.27
CA LEU A 261 -15.14 -7.74 -9.79
C LEU A 261 -14.40 -6.76 -10.73
N ALA A 262 -13.21 -7.14 -11.18
CA ALA A 262 -12.42 -6.31 -12.10
C ALA A 262 -13.06 -6.20 -13.50
N ALA A 263 -13.72 -7.26 -14.00
CA ALA A 263 -14.47 -7.23 -15.25
C ALA A 263 -15.76 -6.39 -15.12
N ASP A 264 -16.58 -6.62 -14.09
CA ASP A 264 -17.84 -5.91 -13.89
C ASP A 264 -17.62 -4.39 -13.73
N TYR A 265 -16.52 -3.96 -13.09
CA TYR A 265 -16.15 -2.55 -12.94
C TYR A 265 -15.61 -1.92 -14.24
N ARG A 266 -14.83 -2.67 -15.04
CA ARG A 266 -14.40 -2.26 -16.39
C ARG A 266 -15.59 -2.07 -17.32
N ASP A 267 -16.50 -3.04 -17.33
CA ASP A 267 -17.67 -3.05 -18.20
C ASP A 267 -18.77 -2.10 -17.68
N GLY A 268 -18.66 -1.65 -16.43
CA GLY A 268 -19.31 -0.46 -15.88
C GLY A 268 -18.59 0.86 -16.20
N HIS A 269 -17.64 0.87 -17.13
CA HIS A 269 -16.83 2.04 -17.52
C HIS A 269 -16.10 2.75 -16.37
N TYR A 270 -15.76 2.01 -15.30
CA TYR A 270 -15.08 2.50 -14.11
C TYR A 270 -15.81 3.65 -13.39
N ALA A 271 -17.15 3.69 -13.49
CA ALA A 271 -17.98 4.85 -13.19
C ALA A 271 -18.15 5.22 -11.69
N ASP A 272 -17.59 4.46 -10.76
CA ASP A 272 -17.76 4.58 -9.30
C ASP A 272 -19.23 4.74 -8.90
N SER A 273 -20.06 3.84 -9.44
CA SER A 273 -21.51 3.89 -9.37
C SER A 273 -22.08 2.97 -8.29
N ALA A 274 -23.35 3.15 -7.92
CA ALA A 274 -24.07 2.27 -7.00
C ALA A 274 -24.00 0.77 -7.37
N ARG A 275 -23.86 0.46 -8.67
CA ARG A 275 -23.65 -0.91 -9.18
C ARG A 275 -22.28 -1.47 -8.78
N ASP A 276 -21.24 -0.65 -8.85
CA ASP A 276 -19.86 -1.06 -8.57
C ASP A 276 -19.64 -1.26 -7.05
N PHE A 277 -20.40 -0.55 -6.22
CA PHE A 277 -20.46 -0.76 -4.76
C PHE A 277 -21.29 -1.99 -4.33
N ALA A 278 -22.15 -2.53 -5.19
CA ALA A 278 -23.18 -3.50 -4.78
C ALA A 278 -22.66 -4.92 -4.52
N ALA A 279 -21.60 -5.34 -5.21
CA ALA A 279 -21.06 -6.70 -5.09
C ALA A 279 -20.05 -6.85 -3.93
N PHE A 280 -19.15 -5.89 -3.78
CA PHE A 280 -18.13 -5.83 -2.74
C PHE A 280 -17.81 -4.37 -2.43
N ALA A 281 -17.94 -3.96 -1.16
CA ALA A 281 -17.50 -2.65 -0.69
C ALA A 281 -17.14 -2.73 0.80
N VAL A 282 -15.90 -2.38 1.16
CA VAL A 282 -15.39 -2.51 2.53
C VAL A 282 -14.59 -1.27 2.94
N GLU A 283 -14.85 -0.72 4.13
CA GLU A 283 -13.99 0.28 4.75
C GLU A 283 -12.84 -0.43 5.48
N ASP A 284 -11.62 -0.27 5.00
CA ASP A 284 -10.42 -0.88 5.57
C ASP A 284 -9.63 0.08 6.50
N PRO A 285 -9.15 -0.37 7.67
CA PRO A 285 -8.41 0.48 8.60
C PRO A 285 -7.05 0.96 8.08
N ALA A 286 -6.31 0.15 7.32
CA ALA A 286 -4.98 0.50 6.84
C ALA A 286 -5.02 1.48 5.66
N PHE A 287 -5.94 1.27 4.71
CA PHE A 287 -6.19 2.16 3.58
C PHE A 287 -6.56 3.56 4.07
N ASN A 288 -7.47 3.65 5.05
CA ASN A 288 -7.87 4.92 5.65
C ASN A 288 -6.80 5.51 6.58
N ALA A 289 -6.05 4.71 7.34
CA ALA A 289 -4.90 5.21 8.08
C ALA A 289 -3.80 5.78 7.17
N LEU A 290 -3.52 5.14 6.03
CA LEU A 290 -2.57 5.67 5.05
C LEU A 290 -3.08 6.95 4.40
N LEU A 291 -4.40 7.11 4.20
CA LEU A 291 -5.00 8.38 3.75
C LEU A 291 -4.82 9.49 4.78
N ILE A 292 -5.08 9.23 6.06
CA ILE A 292 -4.88 10.19 7.15
C ILE A 292 -3.40 10.59 7.28
N ALA A 293 -2.49 9.61 7.26
CA ALA A 293 -1.05 9.85 7.31
C ALA A 293 -0.57 10.68 6.10
N SER A 294 -1.14 10.45 4.93
CA SER A 294 -0.89 11.24 3.72
C SER A 294 -1.55 12.62 3.76
N GLU A 295 -2.71 12.83 4.37
CA GLU A 295 -3.26 14.18 4.60
C GLU A 295 -2.38 14.98 5.58
N HIS A 296 -1.87 14.36 6.66
CA HIS A 296 -0.86 15.00 7.52
C HIS A 296 0.43 15.34 6.76
N ALA A 297 0.86 14.50 5.82
CA ALA A 297 2.01 14.78 4.96
C ALA A 297 1.71 15.89 3.93
N LEU A 298 0.51 15.90 3.33
CA LEU A 298 0.05 16.93 2.39
C LEU A 298 -0.05 18.30 3.08
N ALA A 299 -0.42 18.33 4.36
CA ALA A 299 -0.35 19.53 5.18
C ALA A 299 1.09 20.03 5.38
N ARG A 300 2.05 19.14 5.68
CA ARG A 300 3.48 19.49 5.78
C ARG A 300 4.02 20.03 4.44
N ILE A 301 3.70 19.36 3.32
CA ILE A 301 4.02 19.78 1.95
C ILE A 301 3.44 21.16 1.63
N ALA A 302 2.20 21.43 2.05
CA ALA A 302 1.56 22.74 1.84
C ALA A 302 2.24 23.87 2.62
N ARG A 303 2.72 23.63 3.85
CA ARG A 303 3.48 24.63 4.62
C ARG A 303 4.86 24.91 4.02
N GLU A 304 5.58 23.86 3.60
CA GLU A 304 6.88 23.97 2.88
C GLU A 304 6.74 24.75 1.56
N LEU A 305 5.57 24.70 0.91
CA LEU A 305 5.25 25.46 -0.30
C LEU A 305 4.58 26.83 -0.02
N GLY A 306 4.49 27.27 1.24
CA GLY A 306 3.93 28.58 1.60
C GLY A 306 2.41 28.73 1.47
N ASP A 307 1.64 27.64 1.39
CA ASP A 307 0.17 27.65 1.39
C ASP A 307 -0.41 27.16 2.74
N PRO A 308 -0.50 28.05 3.77
CA PRO A 308 -1.10 27.70 5.05
C PRO A 308 -2.61 27.42 4.93
N ARG A 309 -3.28 27.86 3.85
CA ARG A 309 -4.70 27.56 3.62
C ARG A 309 -4.89 26.12 3.16
N ALA A 310 -4.00 25.59 2.31
CA ALA A 310 -4.00 24.16 1.97
C ALA A 310 -3.59 23.30 3.17
N ALA A 311 -2.60 23.74 3.96
CA ALA A 311 -2.21 23.05 5.18
C ALA A 311 -3.40 22.84 6.12
N LEU A 312 -4.11 23.93 6.46
CA LEU A 312 -5.29 23.88 7.32
C LEU A 312 -6.45 23.04 6.75
N ARG A 313 -6.61 22.96 5.42
CA ARG A 313 -7.60 22.06 4.80
C ARG A 313 -7.24 20.59 5.05
N SER A 314 -5.98 20.22 4.79
CA SER A 314 -5.49 18.86 5.01
C SER A 314 -5.46 18.44 6.48
N GLU A 315 -5.12 19.36 7.38
CA GLU A 315 -5.19 19.13 8.84
C GLU A 315 -6.62 18.85 9.31
N ARG A 316 -7.60 19.61 8.79
CA ARG A 316 -9.03 19.39 9.08
C ARG A 316 -9.55 18.08 8.50
N ARG A 317 -9.08 17.67 7.32
CA ARG A 317 -9.39 16.35 6.72
C ARG A 317 -8.85 15.22 7.58
N ALA A 318 -7.57 15.24 7.93
CA ALA A 318 -6.97 14.24 8.79
C ALA A 318 -7.71 14.13 10.13
N ALA A 319 -8.04 15.25 10.78
CA ALA A 319 -8.81 15.26 12.03
C ALA A 319 -10.29 14.82 11.88
N ALA A 320 -10.89 14.95 10.70
CA ALA A 320 -12.21 14.40 10.42
C ALA A 320 -12.15 12.89 10.18
N LEU A 321 -11.22 12.44 9.34
CA LEU A 321 -10.95 11.05 9.01
C LEU A 321 -10.57 10.22 10.25
N THR A 322 -9.69 10.70 11.13
CA THR A 322 -9.34 9.99 12.38
C THR A 322 -10.56 9.78 13.28
N ARG A 323 -11.48 10.76 13.35
CA ARG A 323 -12.74 10.60 14.10
C ARG A 323 -13.68 9.61 13.43
N ALA A 324 -13.77 9.60 12.11
CA ALA A 324 -14.56 8.61 11.37
C ALA A 324 -14.00 7.19 11.54
N LEU A 325 -12.67 7.04 11.46
CA LEU A 325 -11.96 5.77 11.70
C LEU A 325 -12.26 5.21 13.10
N LEU A 326 -12.14 6.04 14.13
CA LEU A 326 -12.48 5.69 15.52
C LEU A 326 -13.96 5.36 15.70
N ALA A 327 -14.87 6.17 15.14
CA ALA A 327 -16.31 5.97 15.30
C ALA A 327 -16.86 4.76 14.52
N ARG A 328 -16.18 4.33 13.44
CA ARG A 328 -16.70 3.29 12.53
C ARG A 328 -15.95 1.97 12.59
N LEU A 329 -14.64 1.98 12.77
CA LEU A 329 -13.80 0.79 12.63
C LEU A 329 -13.18 0.31 13.96
N TRP A 330 -13.22 1.10 15.04
CA TRP A 330 -12.69 0.65 16.34
C TRP A 330 -13.58 -0.44 16.96
N SER A 331 -12.95 -1.53 17.42
CA SER A 331 -13.61 -2.59 18.17
C SER A 331 -12.98 -2.72 19.56
N PRO A 332 -13.63 -2.19 20.63
CA PRO A 332 -13.13 -2.32 22.00
C PRO A 332 -12.92 -3.79 22.41
N GLY A 333 -13.80 -4.70 21.99
CA GLY A 333 -13.71 -6.13 22.30
C GLY A 333 -12.62 -6.89 21.55
N ALA A 334 -12.07 -6.32 20.46
CA ALA A 334 -10.90 -6.88 19.77
C ALA A 334 -9.58 -6.16 20.14
N GLY A 335 -9.66 -5.06 20.90
CA GLY A 335 -8.51 -4.19 21.23
C GLY A 335 -7.87 -3.50 20.01
N MET A 336 -8.56 -3.46 18.86
CA MET A 336 -7.99 -2.99 17.59
C MET A 336 -9.07 -2.47 16.63
N PHE A 337 -8.65 -1.92 15.49
CA PHE A 337 -9.55 -1.60 14.39
C PHE A 337 -9.88 -2.85 13.56
N LEU A 338 -11.10 -2.96 13.06
CA LEU A 338 -11.58 -4.03 12.18
C LEU A 338 -12.14 -3.44 10.89
N CYS A 339 -12.12 -4.21 9.80
CA CYS A 339 -12.76 -3.82 8.54
C CYS A 339 -14.29 -3.74 8.70
N ARG A 340 -14.96 -2.85 7.95
CA ARG A 340 -16.43 -2.75 7.93
C ARG A 340 -16.98 -3.10 6.55
N ASP A 341 -17.73 -4.19 6.47
CA ASP A 341 -18.46 -4.60 5.28
C ASP A 341 -19.68 -3.68 5.10
N LEU A 342 -19.72 -2.94 3.99
CA LEU A 342 -20.78 -1.95 3.75
C LEU A 342 -22.10 -2.57 3.29
N PHE A 343 -22.09 -3.83 2.84
CA PHE A 343 -23.32 -4.55 2.49
C PHE A 343 -24.10 -4.96 3.74
N THR A 344 -23.41 -5.50 4.76
CA THR A 344 -24.02 -5.89 6.04
C THR A 344 -24.09 -4.75 7.05
N GLY A 345 -23.29 -3.70 6.86
CA GLY A 345 -23.12 -2.62 7.83
C GLY A 345 -22.39 -3.06 9.11
N ALA A 346 -21.79 -4.25 9.14
CA ALA A 346 -21.15 -4.83 10.31
C ALA A 346 -19.61 -4.69 10.29
N LEU A 347 -18.98 -4.82 11.46
CA LEU A 347 -17.54 -5.10 11.52
C LEU A 347 -17.29 -6.56 11.13
N VAL A 348 -16.31 -6.77 10.25
CA VAL A 348 -15.80 -8.09 9.91
C VAL A 348 -14.96 -8.59 11.09
N PRO A 349 -15.24 -9.76 11.70
CA PRO A 349 -14.64 -10.20 12.97
C PRO A 349 -13.18 -10.69 12.85
N GLU A 350 -12.47 -10.31 11.79
CA GLU A 350 -11.15 -10.83 11.44
C GLU A 350 -10.01 -9.88 11.87
N ARG A 351 -9.14 -10.34 12.77
CA ARG A 351 -7.96 -9.57 13.21
C ARG A 351 -6.82 -9.70 12.20
N SER A 352 -6.76 -8.79 11.23
CA SER A 352 -5.60 -8.65 10.33
C SER A 352 -4.65 -7.54 10.77
N VAL A 353 -3.42 -7.59 10.26
CA VAL A 353 -2.40 -6.55 10.48
C VAL A 353 -2.87 -5.15 10.06
N ALA A 354 -3.85 -5.06 9.14
CA ALA A 354 -4.45 -3.81 8.71
C ALA A 354 -5.06 -3.02 9.88
N GLY A 355 -5.68 -3.72 10.84
CA GLY A 355 -6.25 -3.13 12.05
C GLY A 355 -5.24 -2.55 13.05
N LEU A 356 -3.95 -2.87 12.88
CA LEU A 356 -2.84 -2.36 13.68
C LEU A 356 -2.16 -1.14 13.02
N VAL A 357 -2.22 -1.02 11.68
CA VAL A 357 -1.63 0.09 10.91
C VAL A 357 -2.02 1.49 11.42
N PRO A 358 -3.24 1.75 11.95
CA PRO A 358 -3.57 3.03 12.60
C PRO A 358 -2.59 3.53 13.68
N LEU A 359 -1.69 2.70 14.24
CA LEU A 359 -0.58 3.17 15.08
C LEU A 359 0.30 4.25 14.40
N ILE A 360 0.31 4.38 13.07
CA ILE A 360 1.02 5.47 12.35
C ILE A 360 0.39 6.86 12.52
N LEU A 361 -0.78 6.97 13.14
CA LEU A 361 -1.57 8.20 13.20
C LEU A 361 -1.22 9.07 14.41
N PRO A 362 -0.86 10.35 14.22
CA PRO A 362 -0.70 11.27 15.33
C PRO A 362 -2.08 11.68 15.86
N GLY A 363 -2.29 11.56 17.17
CA GLY A 363 -3.54 11.99 17.82
C GLY A 363 -4.62 10.91 17.90
N LEU A 364 -4.27 9.61 17.83
CA LEU A 364 -5.12 8.58 18.43
C LEU A 364 -5.27 8.84 19.95
N PRO A 365 -6.43 8.51 20.56
CA PRO A 365 -6.58 8.47 22.01
C PRO A 365 -5.60 7.49 22.66
N ALA A 366 -5.10 7.82 23.86
CA ALA A 366 -4.16 6.96 24.60
C ALA A 366 -4.69 5.53 24.75
N HIS A 367 -5.92 5.35 25.25
CA HIS A 367 -6.55 4.03 25.42
C HIS A 367 -6.58 3.18 24.14
N ALA A 368 -6.67 3.80 22.95
CA ALA A 368 -6.67 3.08 21.68
C ALA A 368 -5.24 2.69 21.26
N VAL A 369 -4.25 3.55 21.54
CA VAL A 369 -2.82 3.21 21.39
C VAL A 369 -2.43 2.08 22.35
N ASP A 370 -2.83 2.17 23.62
CA ASP A 370 -2.50 1.19 24.66
C ASP A 370 -3.10 -0.19 24.33
N ALA A 371 -4.38 -0.22 23.94
CA ALA A 371 -5.05 -1.44 23.48
C ALA A 371 -4.39 -2.03 22.20
N LEU A 372 -4.03 -1.20 21.22
CA LEU A 372 -3.31 -1.67 20.02
C LEU A 372 -1.93 -2.24 20.36
N VAL A 373 -1.19 -1.62 21.27
CA VAL A 373 0.13 -2.12 21.72
C VAL A 373 -0.01 -3.39 22.57
N ALA A 374 -1.11 -3.53 23.32
CA ALA A 374 -1.44 -4.77 24.01
C ALA A 374 -1.75 -5.90 23.01
N THR A 375 -2.70 -5.70 22.08
CA THR A 375 -3.05 -6.69 21.04
C THR A 375 -1.85 -7.08 20.17
N LEU A 376 -0.98 -6.13 19.82
CA LEU A 376 0.25 -6.34 19.05
C LEU A 376 1.26 -7.27 19.77
N ARG A 377 1.31 -7.23 21.10
CA ARG A 377 2.23 -8.02 21.93
C ARG A 377 1.61 -9.29 22.51
N GLY A 378 0.29 -9.32 22.65
CA GLY A 378 -0.49 -10.45 23.13
C GLY A 378 -0.59 -11.59 22.12
N GLU A 379 -1.36 -12.62 22.46
CA GLU A 379 -1.42 -13.90 21.75
C GLU A 379 -1.71 -13.79 20.24
N HIS A 380 -2.54 -12.82 19.82
CA HIS A 380 -2.94 -12.62 18.43
C HIS A 380 -1.79 -12.33 17.46
N PHE A 381 -0.72 -11.68 17.92
CA PHE A 381 0.40 -11.25 17.05
C PHE A 381 1.80 -11.52 17.64
N ALA A 382 1.89 -11.65 18.97
CA ALA A 382 3.06 -12.08 19.74
C ALA A 382 4.38 -11.33 19.41
N LEU A 383 4.30 -10.04 19.08
CA LEU A 383 5.46 -9.26 18.67
C LEU A 383 6.44 -9.07 19.84
N GLY A 384 7.66 -9.60 19.66
CA GLY A 384 8.72 -9.57 20.67
C GLY A 384 8.74 -10.77 21.62
N SER A 385 7.76 -11.68 21.50
CA SER A 385 7.76 -12.98 22.19
C SER A 385 7.94 -14.12 21.18
N ALA A 386 6.86 -14.57 20.53
CA ALA A 386 6.91 -15.65 19.54
C ALA A 386 7.21 -15.16 18.11
N THR A 387 6.96 -13.89 17.79
CA THR A 387 7.23 -13.31 16.46
C THR A 387 8.25 -12.16 16.52
N ARG A 388 9.13 -12.08 15.51
CA ARG A 388 10.08 -10.96 15.33
C ARG A 388 9.57 -9.86 14.40
N LEU A 389 8.57 -10.18 13.59
CA LEU A 389 7.84 -9.28 12.70
C LEU A 389 6.37 -9.67 12.77
N VAL A 390 5.49 -8.70 12.63
CA VAL A 390 4.05 -8.87 12.82
C VAL A 390 3.48 -9.74 11.69
N PRO A 391 2.80 -10.86 11.99
CA PRO A 391 2.13 -11.67 10.97
C PRO A 391 0.98 -10.88 10.33
N SER A 392 0.59 -11.24 9.10
CA SER A 392 -0.48 -10.53 8.40
C SER A 392 -1.88 -10.73 9.02
N TYR A 393 -2.05 -11.75 9.84
CA TYR A 393 -3.30 -12.20 10.43
C TYR A 393 -3.06 -12.85 11.81
N ASP A 394 -4.12 -12.93 12.61
CA ASP A 394 -4.19 -13.51 13.95
C ASP A 394 -3.55 -14.91 14.02
N LEU A 395 -2.57 -15.10 14.92
CA LEU A 395 -1.91 -16.39 15.17
C LEU A 395 -2.88 -17.46 15.71
N GLY A 396 -3.95 -17.04 16.39
CA GLY A 396 -5.04 -17.91 16.86
C GLY A 396 -6.27 -17.88 15.96
N GLY A 397 -6.22 -17.19 14.82
CA GLY A 397 -7.36 -17.05 13.92
C GLY A 397 -7.64 -18.31 13.12
N HIS A 398 -8.93 -18.61 12.92
CA HIS A 398 -9.39 -19.83 12.24
C HIS A 398 -8.88 -19.97 10.79
N ALA A 399 -8.52 -18.87 10.15
CA ALA A 399 -8.01 -18.81 8.78
C ALA A 399 -6.48 -18.61 8.70
N PHE A 400 -5.74 -18.90 9.79
CA PHE A 400 -4.28 -18.71 9.84
C PHE A 400 -3.54 -19.78 9.02
N GLU A 401 -2.77 -19.32 8.04
CA GLU A 401 -1.90 -20.17 7.23
C GLU A 401 -0.50 -19.56 7.15
N PRO A 402 0.54 -20.16 7.77
CA PRO A 402 1.85 -19.52 7.97
C PRO A 402 2.65 -19.27 6.68
N GLN A 403 2.15 -19.72 5.54
CA GLN A 403 2.75 -19.57 4.21
C GLN A 403 1.80 -18.92 3.17
N ARG A 404 0.46 -18.90 3.35
CA ARG A 404 -0.46 -18.44 2.28
C ARG A 404 -0.61 -16.92 2.23
N TYR A 405 0.44 -16.24 1.77
CA TYR A 405 0.45 -14.84 1.33
C TYR A 405 0.01 -13.84 2.42
N TRP A 406 -1.26 -13.42 2.49
CA TRP A 406 -1.78 -12.53 3.56
C TRP A 406 -2.61 -13.23 4.66
N ARG A 407 -2.62 -14.56 4.70
CA ARG A 407 -3.27 -15.36 5.77
C ARG A 407 -2.35 -15.73 6.95
N GLY A 408 -1.10 -15.26 7.00
CA GLY A 408 -0.19 -15.53 8.11
C GLY A 408 1.24 -14.97 7.99
N PRO A 409 1.91 -15.00 6.83
CA PRO A 409 3.27 -14.48 6.68
C PRO A 409 3.45 -13.04 7.16
N ALA A 410 4.65 -12.72 7.66
CA ALA A 410 5.01 -11.36 8.04
C ALA A 410 5.57 -10.58 6.84
N TRP A 411 5.19 -9.30 6.71
CA TRP A 411 5.51 -8.46 5.56
C TRP A 411 6.32 -7.22 5.94
N PHE A 412 7.36 -6.91 5.15
CA PHE A 412 8.29 -5.82 5.49
C PHE A 412 7.65 -4.43 5.46
N ASN A 413 6.70 -4.17 4.57
CA ASN A 413 6.02 -2.89 4.45
C ASN A 413 5.06 -2.62 5.62
N THR A 414 4.29 -3.61 6.06
CA THR A 414 3.43 -3.49 7.27
C THR A 414 4.29 -3.40 8.53
N ALA A 415 5.36 -4.20 8.64
CA ALA A 415 6.32 -4.07 9.73
C ALA A 415 6.98 -2.68 9.80
N TRP A 416 7.36 -2.09 8.65
CA TRP A 416 7.91 -0.73 8.58
C TRP A 416 6.89 0.34 9.03
N LEU A 417 5.61 0.19 8.64
CA LEU A 417 4.54 1.07 9.11
C LEU A 417 4.38 0.95 10.64
N LEU A 418 4.29 -0.27 11.18
CA LEU A 418 4.11 -0.49 12.61
C LEU A 418 5.31 -0.04 13.45
N GLU A 419 6.54 -0.24 12.98
CA GLU A 419 7.76 0.29 13.62
C GLU A 419 7.71 1.82 13.71
N ARG A 420 7.35 2.48 12.60
CA ARG A 420 7.19 3.94 12.52
C ARG A 420 6.05 4.44 13.42
N GLY A 421 4.97 3.68 13.54
CA GLY A 421 3.87 3.96 14.46
C GLY A 421 4.29 3.85 15.92
N LEU A 422 4.93 2.75 16.32
CA LEU A 422 5.48 2.57 17.66
C LEU A 422 6.45 3.69 18.04
N ARG A 423 7.34 4.11 17.14
CA ARG A 423 8.22 5.28 17.36
C ARG A 423 7.44 6.59 17.54
N LEU A 424 6.35 6.79 16.80
CA LEU A 424 5.52 8.00 16.88
C LEU A 424 4.78 8.10 18.22
N GLN A 425 4.30 6.98 18.76
CA GLN A 425 3.58 6.99 20.04
C GLN A 425 4.52 6.92 21.26
N ALA A 426 5.70 6.30 21.13
CA ALA A 426 6.72 6.27 22.19
C ALA A 426 7.55 7.57 22.30
N ALA A 427 7.35 8.54 21.40
CA ALA A 427 8.00 9.84 21.49
C ALA A 427 7.34 10.70 22.59
N PRO A 428 8.11 11.25 23.56
CA PRO A 428 7.54 12.07 24.62
C PRO A 428 6.83 13.31 24.05
N ALA A 429 5.71 13.69 24.68
CA ALA A 429 4.83 14.76 24.20
C ALA A 429 5.45 16.16 24.40
N ALA A 430 6.33 16.56 23.48
CA ALA A 430 6.90 17.91 23.45
C ALA A 430 5.80 18.98 23.27
N PRO A 431 5.71 20.01 24.13
CA PRO A 431 4.76 21.10 23.95
C PRO A 431 5.00 21.92 22.67
N GLY A 432 3.90 22.44 22.09
CA GLY A 432 3.91 23.56 21.15
C GLY A 432 4.53 23.36 19.75
N THR A 433 5.26 22.27 19.49
CA THR A 433 5.97 22.07 18.20
C THR A 433 5.28 21.04 17.30
N ALA A 434 5.24 21.30 16.00
CA ALA A 434 4.74 20.34 15.02
C ALA A 434 5.65 19.09 15.00
N ARG A 435 5.09 17.92 15.33
CA ARG A 435 5.84 16.67 15.57
C ARG A 435 6.81 16.32 14.42
N CYS A 436 8.08 16.65 14.58
CA CYS A 436 9.19 16.26 13.70
C CYS A 436 9.99 15.09 14.29
N ALA A 437 9.34 13.94 14.46
CA ALA A 437 10.00 12.65 14.74
C ALA A 437 10.66 12.05 13.47
N ASP A 438 11.19 12.92 12.60
CA ASP A 438 11.68 12.63 11.25
C ASP A 438 13.08 13.23 11.00
N SER A 439 13.80 13.63 12.05
CA SER A 439 15.22 14.00 11.94
C SER A 439 16.07 12.76 11.62
N PRO A 440 16.94 12.81 10.60
CA PRO A 440 17.84 11.70 10.32
C PRO A 440 18.90 11.65 11.42
N THR A 441 18.86 10.61 12.26
CA THR A 441 19.96 10.34 13.21
C THR A 441 21.24 10.04 12.44
N PRO A 442 22.30 10.84 12.57
CA PRO A 442 23.54 10.61 11.82
C PRO A 442 24.33 9.47 12.46
N SER A 443 24.01 8.23 12.10
CA SER A 443 24.87 7.05 12.38
C SER A 443 26.09 7.08 11.45
N GLY A 444 26.90 8.14 11.58
CA GLY A 444 28.04 8.48 10.73
C GLY A 444 29.25 8.94 11.54
N SER A 445 29.42 8.37 12.74
CA SER A 445 30.60 8.61 13.61
C SER A 445 31.77 7.72 13.19
N ARG A 446 32.88 8.33 12.76
CA ARG A 446 34.13 7.61 12.49
C ARG A 446 34.85 7.27 13.80
N CYS A 447 34.99 5.98 14.10
CA CYS A 447 36.06 5.44 14.96
C CYS A 447 36.68 4.27 14.18
N ALA A 448 37.93 4.37 13.70
CA ALA A 448 39.19 4.34 14.46
C ALA A 448 39.63 2.90 14.78
N HIS A 449 40.91 2.61 14.54
CA HIS A 449 41.46 1.25 14.43
C HIS A 449 41.55 0.51 15.77
N SER A 450 41.17 -0.77 15.78
CA SER A 450 41.78 -1.80 16.62
C SER A 450 41.74 -3.16 15.91
N ARG A 451 42.78 -3.98 16.09
CA ARG A 451 42.91 -5.32 15.45
C ARG A 451 42.32 -6.42 16.35
N PRO A 452 41.78 -7.52 15.80
CA PRO A 452 41.16 -8.59 16.57
C PRO A 452 42.13 -9.67 17.03
N ARG A 453 41.83 -10.31 18.17
CA ARG A 453 42.23 -11.70 18.55
C ARG A 453 41.15 -12.30 19.50
N PRO A 454 41.08 -13.64 19.69
CA PRO A 454 39.79 -14.31 19.47
C PRO A 454 39.26 -15.20 20.63
N ALA A 455 37.99 -15.61 20.46
CA ALA A 455 37.31 -16.87 20.87
C ALA A 455 37.99 -17.77 21.93
N SER A 456 37.33 -18.23 23.00
CA SER A 456 36.23 -19.24 23.04
C SER A 456 36.00 -19.68 24.52
N PRO A 457 35.14 -20.67 24.87
CA PRO A 457 33.76 -20.98 24.44
C PRO A 457 32.80 -21.35 25.63
N SER A 458 31.51 -21.62 25.35
CA SER A 458 30.54 -22.38 26.21
C SER A 458 30.20 -21.77 27.60
N THR A 459 29.20 -22.20 28.39
CA THR A 459 28.29 -23.39 28.38
C THR A 459 26.87 -23.03 28.91
N TRP A 460 25.96 -24.02 29.04
CA TRP A 460 24.55 -23.86 29.43
C TRP A 460 24.25 -23.82 30.96
N THR A 461 23.12 -23.20 31.31
CA THR A 461 22.21 -23.46 32.46
C THR A 461 22.74 -23.60 33.89
N ARG A 462 22.34 -22.65 34.76
CA ARG A 462 21.48 -22.86 35.97
C ARG A 462 21.19 -21.51 36.65
N GLY A 463 20.08 -21.41 37.39
CA GLY A 463 19.84 -20.37 38.41
C GLY A 463 19.85 -20.99 39.81
N PRO A 464 19.35 -20.32 40.87
CA PRO A 464 18.78 -18.96 40.93
C PRO A 464 19.42 -18.05 42.02
N ALA A 465 19.19 -16.73 41.97
CA ALA A 465 19.25 -15.86 43.16
C ALA A 465 18.64 -14.46 42.95
N ARG A 466 18.27 -13.87 44.09
CA ARG A 466 17.57 -12.61 44.36
C ARG A 466 18.24 -11.30 43.91
N ASP A 467 17.37 -10.30 43.76
CA ASP A 467 17.50 -8.89 44.19
C ASP A 467 18.78 -8.10 43.88
N SER A 468 18.68 -7.15 42.94
CA SER A 468 18.83 -5.71 43.23
C SER A 468 18.54 -4.85 42.00
N VAL A 469 17.75 -3.78 42.18
CA VAL A 469 17.67 -2.64 41.24
C VAL A 469 18.39 -1.46 41.88
N PRO A 470 19.37 -0.88 41.19
CA PRO A 470 19.34 0.56 40.97
C PRO A 470 19.11 0.88 39.48
N ALA A 471 18.27 1.86 39.20
CA ALA A 471 18.15 2.45 37.88
C ALA A 471 18.98 3.73 37.81
N ASP A 472 19.72 3.94 36.71
CA ASP A 472 20.08 5.29 36.29
C ASP A 472 20.13 5.40 34.76
N SER A 473 19.82 6.62 34.29
CA SER A 473 20.10 7.28 33.01
C SER A 473 20.10 6.48 31.68
N ALA A 474 19.20 6.93 30.79
CA ALA A 474 19.33 6.84 29.34
C ALA A 474 19.26 5.45 28.67
N GLY A 475 18.43 4.54 29.20
CA GLY A 475 18.05 3.27 28.56
C GLY A 475 17.33 3.41 27.20
N ARG A 476 18.08 3.73 26.14
CA ARG A 476 17.59 3.69 24.75
C ARG A 476 17.66 2.24 24.22
N PRO A 477 16.55 1.60 23.82
CA PRO A 477 16.60 0.27 23.23
C PRO A 477 17.36 0.28 21.90
N ARG A 478 18.49 -0.44 21.85
CA ARG A 478 19.30 -0.62 20.64
C ARG A 478 18.76 -1.81 19.85
N TRP A 479 17.93 -1.53 18.85
CA TRP A 479 17.39 -2.54 17.94
C TRP A 479 18.48 -3.06 16.98
N HIS A 480 19.04 -4.22 17.29
CA HIS A 480 19.98 -4.94 16.43
C HIS A 480 19.24 -6.02 15.62
N TRP A 481 19.30 -5.92 14.30
CA TRP A 481 18.63 -6.85 13.38
C TRP A 481 19.63 -7.83 12.77
N THR A 482 19.54 -9.11 13.14
CA THR A 482 20.33 -10.19 12.53
C THR A 482 19.41 -11.07 11.68
N CYS A 483 19.71 -11.19 10.39
CA CYS A 483 18.97 -12.08 9.50
C CYS A 483 19.55 -13.50 9.60
N CYS A 484 18.73 -14.49 9.95
CA CYS A 484 19.14 -15.88 10.02
C CYS A 484 18.74 -16.59 8.71
N THR A 485 19.67 -16.71 7.77
CA THR A 485 19.51 -17.55 6.58
C THR A 485 19.74 -19.01 6.95
N THR A 486 18.72 -19.86 6.83
CA THR A 486 18.89 -21.32 6.85
C THR A 486 19.59 -21.77 5.55
N PRO A 487 20.64 -22.60 5.61
CA PRO A 487 21.20 -23.22 4.40
C PRO A 487 20.19 -24.21 3.81
N ARG A 488 20.24 -24.38 2.48
CA ARG A 488 19.41 -25.34 1.74
C ARG A 488 20.32 -26.46 1.24
N ALA A 489 20.15 -27.66 1.78
CA ALA A 489 20.96 -28.82 1.42
C ALA A 489 20.42 -29.53 0.17
N GLU A 490 21.37 -29.96 -0.67
CA GLU A 490 21.42 -31.11 -1.60
C GLU A 490 20.25 -31.35 -2.60
N ALA A 491 20.42 -31.64 -3.89
CA ALA A 491 21.50 -32.14 -4.77
C ALA A 491 21.29 -33.60 -5.25
N ALA A 492 20.85 -33.72 -6.49
CA ALA A 492 20.97 -34.89 -7.37
C ALA A 492 20.82 -34.39 -8.82
N GLY A 493 21.50 -34.93 -9.83
CA GLY A 493 22.62 -35.87 -9.86
C GLY A 493 23.05 -36.06 -11.32
N ALA A 494 24.34 -36.13 -11.62
CA ALA A 494 24.85 -36.15 -13.00
C ALA A 494 25.76 -37.38 -13.25
N PRO A 495 25.52 -38.20 -14.29
CA PRO A 495 26.46 -39.21 -14.75
C PRO A 495 27.59 -38.59 -15.58
N GLY A 496 28.77 -39.20 -15.53
CA GLY A 496 30.00 -38.66 -16.12
C GLY A 496 30.23 -38.96 -17.60
N THR A 497 31.22 -38.28 -18.18
CA THR A 497 31.71 -38.43 -19.55
C THR A 497 32.88 -39.42 -19.67
N THR A 498 32.95 -40.17 -20.76
CA THR A 498 34.21 -40.62 -21.36
C THR A 498 34.08 -40.72 -22.90
N PRO A 499 35.17 -40.51 -23.68
CA PRO A 499 35.06 -40.26 -25.13
C PRO A 499 35.45 -41.47 -26.02
N ALA A 500 35.13 -41.37 -27.31
CA ALA A 500 35.68 -42.17 -28.39
C ALA A 500 36.04 -41.26 -29.60
N THR A 501 36.88 -41.75 -30.52
CA THR A 501 37.64 -40.92 -31.46
C THR A 501 37.26 -41.04 -32.94
N GLY A 502 37.55 -39.97 -33.69
CA GLY A 502 37.70 -39.96 -35.15
C GLY A 502 36.52 -39.39 -35.94
N ALA A 503 36.69 -38.95 -37.19
CA ALA A 503 37.89 -38.52 -37.92
C ALA A 503 37.43 -37.91 -39.27
N THR A 504 38.13 -36.87 -39.76
CA THR A 504 37.94 -36.23 -41.10
C THR A 504 36.52 -35.65 -41.37
N GLY A 505 36.31 -34.77 -42.35
CA GLY A 505 37.23 -34.23 -43.36
C GLY A 505 37.02 -32.73 -43.64
N ARG A 506 37.77 -32.21 -44.62
CA ARG A 506 37.77 -30.79 -45.03
C ARG A 506 36.69 -30.52 -46.09
N ASN A 507 36.24 -29.28 -46.19
CA ASN A 507 36.36 -28.61 -47.49
C ASN A 507 36.49 -27.07 -47.37
N ARG A 508 37.06 -26.46 -48.41
CA ARG A 508 37.15 -25.01 -48.63
C ARG A 508 36.61 -24.71 -50.04
N SER A 509 35.73 -23.73 -50.16
CA SER A 509 35.47 -22.88 -51.33
C SER A 509 34.20 -22.05 -51.08
N ASP A 510 33.90 -20.96 -51.79
CA ASP A 510 34.71 -19.86 -52.34
C ASP A 510 33.74 -18.65 -52.40
N GLU A 511 34.09 -17.49 -51.85
CA GLU A 511 34.69 -16.32 -52.54
C GLU A 511 33.64 -15.39 -53.21
N GLN A 512 33.94 -14.08 -53.21
CA GLN A 512 33.25 -12.99 -53.93
C GLN A 512 31.80 -12.63 -53.46
N SER A 513 31.34 -11.37 -53.54
CA SER A 513 32.00 -10.15 -54.05
C SER A 513 31.67 -8.89 -53.24
N ARG A 514 32.46 -7.83 -53.44
CA ARG A 514 32.35 -6.53 -52.75
C ARG A 514 31.59 -5.52 -53.61
N THR A 515 30.98 -4.50 -52.99
CA THR A 515 31.13 -3.11 -53.46
C THR A 515 30.81 -2.10 -52.34
N ALA A 516 31.55 -1.00 -52.30
CA ALA A 516 31.27 0.17 -51.48
C ALA A 516 31.83 1.42 -52.19
N ALA A 517 31.08 2.52 -52.20
CA ALA A 517 31.51 3.80 -52.79
C ALA A 517 30.84 5.02 -52.11
N THR A 518 31.62 6.08 -52.00
CA THR A 518 31.32 7.43 -51.44
C THR A 518 32.20 8.43 -52.25
N PRO A 519 32.22 9.77 -52.03
CA PRO A 519 31.32 10.69 -51.31
C PRO A 519 31.00 12.01 -52.06
N GLY A 520 30.22 12.92 -51.44
CA GLY A 520 30.32 14.39 -51.65
C GLY A 520 29.19 15.09 -52.44
N ALA A 521 29.07 16.44 -52.46
CA ALA A 521 29.61 17.46 -51.54
C ALA A 521 28.95 18.87 -51.68
N ARG A 522 28.67 19.54 -50.55
CA ARG A 522 28.66 21.02 -50.29
C ARG A 522 27.69 22.01 -51.03
N ARG A 523 27.44 23.14 -50.32
CA ARG A 523 27.05 24.51 -50.80
C ARG A 523 25.60 24.77 -51.26
N ASP A 524 25.02 25.99 -51.15
CA ASP A 524 25.35 27.22 -50.36
C ASP A 524 24.07 28.08 -50.07
N LEU A 525 24.23 29.27 -49.46
CA LEU A 525 23.19 30.16 -48.87
C LEU A 525 22.55 31.26 -49.79
N ARG A 526 21.51 31.93 -49.25
CA ARG A 526 20.87 33.25 -49.61
C ARG A 526 19.71 33.15 -50.64
N ARG A 527 18.70 34.05 -50.71
CA ARG A 527 18.44 35.45 -50.22
C ARG A 527 17.08 35.52 -49.46
N ALA A 528 16.89 36.32 -48.40
CA ALA A 528 16.54 37.76 -48.30
C ALA A 528 15.15 38.17 -48.88
N GLY A 529 14.32 39.01 -48.24
CA GLY A 529 14.37 39.60 -46.88
C GLY A 529 13.46 40.85 -46.70
N ARG A 530 13.45 41.46 -45.49
CA ARG A 530 12.96 42.82 -45.12
C ARG A 530 11.43 43.10 -45.31
N GLU A 531 10.79 44.12 -44.68
CA GLU A 531 11.30 45.25 -43.87
C GLU A 531 10.39 45.73 -42.69
N ARG A 532 11.05 46.29 -41.67
CA ARG A 532 10.66 47.21 -40.56
C ARG A 532 9.22 47.81 -40.50
N ARG A 533 8.70 47.96 -39.27
CA ARG A 533 8.53 49.28 -38.56
C ARG A 533 8.10 49.14 -37.08
N HIS A 534 8.62 50.03 -36.22
CA HIS A 534 8.21 50.23 -34.83
C HIS A 534 8.44 51.70 -34.44
N GLY A 535 7.56 52.30 -33.63
CA GLY A 535 7.81 53.62 -33.04
C GLY A 535 6.59 54.35 -32.45
N ARG A 536 6.72 54.73 -31.16
CA ARG A 536 5.95 55.75 -30.39
C ARG A 536 4.46 55.49 -30.07
N GLY A 537 4.12 55.61 -28.79
CA GLY A 537 2.78 56.00 -28.28
C GLY A 537 2.78 57.49 -27.88
N PRO A 538 2.13 57.95 -26.79
CA PRO A 538 1.16 57.28 -25.90
C PRO A 538 -0.11 58.13 -25.58
N ARG A 539 -1.19 57.55 -25.00
CA ARG A 539 -2.22 58.28 -24.23
C ARG A 539 -2.80 57.48 -23.05
N ARG A 540 -3.24 58.21 -22.01
CA ARG A 540 -3.99 57.81 -20.78
C ARG A 540 -5.31 58.64 -20.75
N PRO A 541 -6.31 58.45 -19.84
CA PRO A 541 -6.29 57.87 -18.48
C PRO A 541 -7.14 56.56 -18.41
N ALA A 542 -7.98 56.14 -17.44
CA ALA A 542 -8.54 56.74 -16.21
C ALA A 542 -8.93 55.71 -15.11
N ARG A 543 -10.19 55.74 -14.61
CA ARG A 543 -10.81 54.99 -13.49
C ARG A 543 -12.31 54.75 -13.85
N ARG A 544 -13.18 54.01 -13.15
CA ARG A 544 -13.26 53.49 -11.76
C ARG A 544 -14.20 52.26 -11.72
N ALA A 545 -14.36 51.58 -10.57
CA ALA A 545 -15.24 50.40 -10.39
C ALA A 545 -16.54 50.70 -9.61
N VAL A 546 -17.53 49.78 -9.58
CA VAL A 546 -18.47 49.46 -8.45
C VAL A 546 -19.46 48.30 -8.80
N ARG A 547 -20.12 47.68 -7.79
CA ARG A 547 -21.19 46.62 -7.87
C ARG A 547 -22.60 47.18 -7.54
N PRO A 548 -23.72 46.59 -8.01
CA PRO A 548 -24.56 45.65 -7.20
C PRO A 548 -25.11 44.45 -8.05
N ARG A 549 -25.87 43.42 -7.60
CA ARG A 549 -26.34 42.86 -6.29
C ARG A 549 -27.89 42.87 -6.01
N ARG A 550 -28.58 41.78 -6.43
CA ARG A 550 -29.92 41.24 -5.99
C ARG A 550 -31.21 42.05 -6.25
N ALA A 551 -32.23 41.37 -6.79
CA ALA A 551 -33.64 41.35 -6.34
C ALA A 551 -34.40 40.15 -7.00
N ALA A 552 -35.66 39.90 -6.64
CA ALA A 552 -36.53 38.84 -7.19
C ALA A 552 -38.01 39.29 -7.25
N SER A 553 -38.85 38.59 -8.03
CA SER A 553 -40.30 38.83 -8.13
C SER A 553 -41.09 37.54 -8.36
N GLU A 554 -42.30 37.46 -7.81
CA GLU A 554 -43.33 36.43 -8.08
C GLU A 554 -44.37 36.95 -9.10
N PRO A 555 -45.17 36.08 -9.77
CA PRO A 555 -46.24 36.49 -10.67
C PRO A 555 -47.62 36.61 -9.97
N LEU A 556 -48.47 37.52 -10.48
CA LEU A 556 -49.90 37.64 -10.14
C LEU A 556 -50.78 37.10 -11.28
N ALA A 557 -52.08 36.88 -11.02
CA ALA A 557 -53.01 36.23 -11.96
C ALA A 557 -54.27 37.09 -12.28
N ALA A 558 -54.87 36.88 -13.46
CA ALA A 558 -56.28 37.16 -13.78
C ALA A 558 -56.74 36.45 -15.07
N ASP A 559 -58.05 36.18 -15.15
CA ASP A 559 -58.86 35.57 -16.25
C ASP A 559 -59.62 36.72 -17.01
N PRO A 560 -60.63 36.57 -17.93
CA PRO A 560 -61.30 35.36 -18.46
C PRO A 560 -61.67 35.30 -19.96
N GLY A 561 -62.13 34.13 -20.43
CA GLY A 561 -62.80 33.93 -21.73
C GLY A 561 -63.63 32.62 -21.79
N ARG A 562 -64.88 32.64 -22.32
CA ARG A 562 -65.90 31.58 -22.10
C ARG A 562 -66.16 30.62 -23.28
N GLY A 563 -66.46 29.36 -22.94
CA GLY A 563 -67.43 28.48 -23.63
C GLY A 563 -66.88 27.14 -24.18
N GLY A 564 -67.56 25.97 -24.06
CA GLY A 564 -68.65 25.58 -23.15
C GLY A 564 -69.68 24.56 -23.71
N ALA A 565 -69.56 23.26 -23.36
CA ALA A 565 -70.66 22.27 -23.49
C ALA A 565 -70.45 20.93 -22.70
N ARG A 566 -71.46 20.56 -21.89
CA ARG A 566 -72.03 19.22 -21.52
C ARG A 566 -71.12 17.97 -21.31
N GLY A 567 -71.37 17.22 -20.21
CA GLY A 567 -70.70 15.95 -19.81
C GLY A 567 -71.40 14.65 -20.29
N PRO A 568 -71.32 13.48 -19.59
CA PRO A 568 -71.13 13.28 -18.14
C PRO A 568 -70.01 12.27 -17.70
N GLU A 569 -69.95 11.99 -16.38
CA GLU A 569 -69.09 10.99 -15.69
C GLU A 569 -69.51 9.52 -15.99
N PRO A 570 -68.69 8.48 -15.69
CA PRO A 570 -68.74 7.91 -14.33
C PRO A 570 -67.44 7.26 -13.77
N ALA A 571 -67.53 6.88 -12.49
CA ALA A 571 -66.88 5.72 -11.83
C ALA A 571 -65.47 5.89 -11.21
N ARG A 572 -65.47 6.30 -9.94
CA ARG A 572 -64.36 6.18 -8.99
C ARG A 572 -64.06 4.72 -8.59
N ARG A 573 -62.80 4.41 -8.27
CA ARG A 573 -62.46 3.47 -7.17
C ARG A 573 -61.46 4.10 -6.21
N ARG A 574 -61.65 3.87 -4.90
CA ARG A 574 -60.78 4.36 -3.81
C ARG A 574 -59.81 3.27 -3.35
N ALA A 575 -58.74 3.71 -2.68
CA ALA A 575 -57.71 2.85 -2.07
C ALA A 575 -58.21 2.11 -0.80
N PRO A 576 -57.31 1.43 -0.07
CA PRO A 576 -56.90 2.06 1.19
C PRO A 576 -55.37 2.19 1.39
N ARG A 577 -54.98 3.11 2.27
CA ARG A 577 -53.60 3.24 2.80
C ARG A 577 -53.44 2.38 4.05
N ALA A 578 -52.26 1.79 4.25
CA ALA A 578 -51.86 1.32 5.58
C ALA A 578 -51.47 2.51 6.49
N LEU A 579 -51.75 2.41 7.80
CA LEU A 579 -51.51 3.47 8.78
C LEU A 579 -50.36 3.12 9.76
N ARG A 580 -49.74 4.13 10.36
CA ARG A 580 -48.72 3.98 11.42
C ARG A 580 -49.35 3.72 12.78
N ALA A 581 -48.65 3.00 13.65
CA ALA A 581 -48.97 2.86 15.07
C ALA A 581 -47.88 3.48 15.98
N ARG A 582 -48.29 4.07 17.10
CA ARG A 582 -47.45 4.48 18.26
C ARG A 582 -48.33 4.51 19.55
N PRO A 583 -47.75 4.59 20.77
CA PRO A 583 -48.27 3.87 21.94
C PRO A 583 -49.26 4.62 22.85
N ALA A 584 -49.88 3.86 23.77
CA ALA A 584 -50.75 4.33 24.85
C ALA A 584 -50.10 4.25 26.26
N ARG A 585 -50.78 4.76 27.31
CA ARG A 585 -50.27 4.92 28.70
C ARG A 585 -51.09 4.13 29.76
N ARG A 586 -50.48 3.94 30.94
CA ARG A 586 -51.08 3.46 32.23
C ARG A 586 -52.17 4.39 32.79
N PRO A 587 -53.05 3.89 33.69
CA PRO A 587 -52.92 4.12 35.17
C PRO A 587 -53.35 2.87 36.02
N PRO A 588 -53.59 2.94 37.36
CA PRO A 588 -52.67 3.30 38.47
C PRO A 588 -52.67 2.34 39.71
N GLY A 589 -51.69 2.50 40.63
CA GLY A 589 -51.72 2.00 42.04
C GLY A 589 -51.14 0.59 42.30
N ALA A 590 -50.57 0.25 43.49
CA ALA A 590 -50.17 1.09 44.64
C ALA A 590 -49.11 0.41 45.57
N ALA A 591 -48.14 1.23 46.05
CA ALA A 591 -47.41 1.21 47.35
C ALA A 591 -46.54 0.01 47.88
N ARG A 592 -45.48 0.39 48.64
CA ARG A 592 -44.65 -0.38 49.63
C ARG A 592 -43.68 -1.46 49.09
N THR A 593 -42.49 -1.75 49.67
CA THR A 593 -41.38 -0.97 50.30
C THR A 593 -40.14 -1.90 50.43
N HIS A 594 -38.92 -1.34 50.61
CA HIS A 594 -37.64 -2.06 50.87
C HIS A 594 -37.60 -2.83 52.24
N PRO A 595 -36.57 -3.64 52.59
CA PRO A 595 -35.25 -3.88 51.94
C PRO A 595 -34.79 -5.36 51.79
N LEU A 596 -33.51 -5.51 51.42
CA LEU A 596 -32.58 -6.67 51.46
C LEU A 596 -32.63 -7.51 52.76
N PRO A 597 -32.14 -8.77 52.75
CA PRO A 597 -30.69 -9.05 52.87
C PRO A 597 -29.91 -9.21 51.55
#